data_AF-A0AAV6U9W0-F1
#
_entry.id   AF-A0AAV6U9W0-F1
#
_cell.length_a   1.000
_cell.length_b   1.000
_cell.length_c   1.000
_cell.angle_alpha   90.00
_cell.angle_beta   90.00
_cell.angle_gamma   90.00
#
_symmetry.space_group_name_H-M   'P 1'
#
loop_
_entity.id
_entity.type
_entity.pdbx_description
1 polymer ?
#
loop_
_entity_poly.entity_id
_entity_poly.type
_entity_poly.pdbx_seq_one_letter_code
_entity_poly.pdbx_strand_id
1 'polypeptide(L)'
;MIKNRRFLPVDQITVCIETLISGEEGLRMTPAEGYRPVSVLTDRDSPFLAFLQLFGGERLAAMHIVTKKELSKSEINKSILRRRDRQAAESTEFILFAAKVLEINRITSNHSICLRKRYGERVVTAQLASNKEYVDGVLQDDNAFRVIHGVRNSSHHWHQEGLRVRAMVRQFGLPHIFLTISAAEIKWMELIVILKKVLYGETISEEQAREISDQDKATLIQRDPIVPVTSIIDFIPCSKPLNLLKDLLATDKFYTTFIRSSFNTEDHHTST
;
A
#
# COMPACT_ATOMS: atom_id res chain seq x y z
N MET A 1 -19.10 -12.20 -23.82
CA MET A 1 -20.21 -13.14 -23.51
C MET A 1 -20.35 -13.25 -22.01
N ILE A 2 -21.28 -12.48 -21.44
CA ILE A 2 -21.60 -12.44 -20.01
C ILE A 2 -22.55 -13.60 -19.76
N LYS A 3 -22.12 -14.66 -19.05
CA LYS A 3 -23.02 -15.71 -18.58
C LYS A 3 -23.64 -15.27 -17.26
N ASN A 4 -24.97 -15.18 -17.26
CA ASN A 4 -25.86 -14.94 -16.13
C ASN A 4 -25.39 -15.66 -14.86
N ARG A 5 -25.00 -14.89 -13.83
CA ARG A 5 -24.95 -15.39 -12.45
C ARG A 5 -26.33 -15.20 -11.84
N ARG A 6 -27.15 -16.27 -11.83
CA ARG A 6 -28.30 -16.34 -10.94
C ARG A 6 -27.76 -16.73 -9.56
N PHE A 7 -27.85 -15.83 -8.60
CA PHE A 7 -27.80 -16.19 -7.18
C PHE A 7 -29.12 -16.88 -6.85
N LEU A 8 -29.07 -18.05 -6.22
CA LEU A 8 -30.26 -18.66 -5.65
C LEU A 8 -30.75 -17.79 -4.47
N PRO A 9 -32.07 -17.63 -4.29
CA PRO A 9 -32.62 -16.86 -3.18
C PRO A 9 -32.28 -17.48 -1.82
N VAL A 10 -32.20 -16.62 -0.81
CA VAL A 10 -31.67 -16.88 0.55
C VAL A 10 -32.53 -17.86 1.37
N ASP A 11 -33.66 -18.32 0.83
CA ASP A 11 -34.64 -19.15 1.55
C ASP A 11 -34.33 -20.65 1.58
N GLN A 12 -33.18 -21.10 1.05
CA GLN A 12 -32.78 -22.52 1.07
C GLN A 12 -31.70 -22.86 2.10
N ILE A 13 -31.36 -21.94 3.00
CA ILE A 13 -30.56 -22.26 4.20
C ILE A 13 -31.53 -22.72 5.30
N THR A 14 -32.24 -23.82 5.06
CA THR A 14 -32.96 -24.52 6.12
C THR A 14 -32.42 -25.94 6.15
N VAL A 15 -31.67 -26.21 7.21
CA VAL A 15 -31.46 -27.50 7.87
C VAL A 15 -32.17 -28.67 7.16
N CYS A 16 -31.40 -29.43 6.39
CA CYS A 16 -31.75 -30.80 6.01
C CYS A 16 -30.59 -31.71 6.41
N ILE A 17 -30.38 -31.87 7.72
CA ILE A 17 -29.77 -33.08 8.26
C ILE A 17 -30.95 -34.02 8.46
N GLU A 18 -31.23 -34.89 7.49
CA GLU A 18 -31.94 -36.15 7.71
C GLU A 18 -31.78 -37.07 6.49
N THR A 19 -30.95 -38.09 6.72
CA THR A 19 -30.84 -39.41 6.08
C THR A 19 -31.63 -39.70 4.80
N LEU A 20 -30.91 -39.99 3.71
CA LEU A 20 -31.21 -41.09 2.77
C LEU A 20 -29.88 -41.59 2.17
N ILE A 21 -29.31 -42.62 2.82
CA ILE A 21 -28.18 -43.41 2.29
C ILE A 21 -28.81 -44.53 1.45
N SER A 22 -28.88 -44.34 0.14
CA SER A 22 -29.07 -45.43 -0.83
C SER A 22 -28.63 -44.97 -2.21
N GLY A 23 -27.58 -45.63 -2.71
CA GLY A 23 -27.00 -45.40 -4.02
C GLY A 23 -25.48 -45.29 -3.94
N GLU A 24 -24.76 -46.06 -4.74
CA GLU A 24 -23.30 -46.04 -4.91
C GLU A 24 -22.78 -44.72 -5.54
N GLU A 25 -23.23 -43.58 -5.05
CA GLU A 25 -22.70 -42.26 -5.37
C GLU A 25 -22.21 -41.66 -4.06
N GLY A 26 -20.89 -41.59 -3.90
CA GLY A 26 -20.25 -41.10 -2.69
C GLY A 26 -20.85 -39.77 -2.24
N LEU A 27 -21.29 -39.71 -0.98
CA LEU A 27 -21.78 -38.50 -0.32
C LEU A 27 -20.69 -37.42 -0.38
N ARG A 28 -20.82 -36.48 -1.33
CA ARG A 28 -19.92 -35.31 -1.43
C ARG A 28 -20.25 -34.35 -0.29
N MET A 29 -19.63 -34.61 0.86
CA MET A 29 -19.84 -33.88 2.11
C MET A 29 -19.28 -32.45 2.09
N THR A 30 -18.44 -32.10 1.11
CA THR A 30 -17.78 -30.78 1.12
C THR A 30 -18.36 -29.85 0.04
N PRO A 31 -18.93 -28.68 0.40
CA PRO A 31 -19.51 -27.72 -0.55
C PRO A 31 -18.57 -27.23 -1.65
N ALA A 32 -17.26 -27.45 -1.51
CA ALA A 32 -16.22 -26.97 -2.40
C ALA A 32 -15.56 -28.08 -3.25
N GLU A 33 -16.03 -29.33 -3.18
CA GLU A 33 -15.42 -30.43 -3.92
C GLU A 33 -15.51 -30.20 -5.45
N GLY A 34 -14.36 -30.12 -6.11
CA GLY A 34 -14.27 -29.88 -7.56
C GLY A 34 -14.26 -28.41 -7.98
N TYR A 35 -14.39 -27.46 -7.04
CA TYR A 35 -14.28 -26.03 -7.34
C TYR A 35 -12.85 -25.51 -7.13
N ARG A 36 -12.36 -24.70 -8.07
CA ARG A 36 -11.10 -23.96 -7.89
C ARG A 36 -11.38 -22.59 -7.28
N PRO A 37 -10.69 -22.20 -6.20
CA PRO A 37 -10.89 -20.88 -5.61
C PRO A 37 -10.52 -19.79 -6.63
N VAL A 38 -11.33 -18.74 -6.66
CA VAL A 38 -11.04 -17.56 -7.48
C VAL A 38 -9.87 -16.81 -6.83
N SER A 39 -8.91 -16.38 -7.64
CA SER A 39 -7.82 -15.54 -7.13
C SER A 39 -8.38 -14.24 -6.56
N VAL A 40 -7.85 -13.81 -5.42
CA VAL A 40 -8.10 -12.49 -4.80
C VAL A 40 -7.88 -11.34 -5.79
N LEU A 41 -7.08 -11.57 -6.85
CA LEU A 41 -6.88 -10.58 -7.89
C LEU A 41 -8.02 -10.49 -8.90
N THR A 42 -8.67 -11.60 -9.19
CA THR A 42 -9.76 -11.65 -10.16
C THR A 42 -11.08 -11.31 -9.47
N ASP A 43 -11.20 -11.66 -8.20
CA ASP A 43 -12.38 -11.36 -7.41
C ASP A 43 -12.46 -9.87 -7.05
N ARG A 44 -13.51 -9.21 -7.53
CA ARG A 44 -13.80 -7.80 -7.24
C ARG A 44 -14.41 -7.63 -5.86
N ASP A 45 -15.15 -8.64 -5.40
CA ASP A 45 -15.94 -8.58 -4.19
C ASP A 45 -15.19 -9.12 -2.97
N SER A 46 -13.97 -9.64 -3.18
CA SER A 46 -13.11 -10.22 -2.15
C SER A 46 -13.00 -9.39 -0.86
N PRO A 47 -12.73 -8.06 -0.87
CA PRO A 47 -12.70 -7.29 0.37
C PRO A 47 -14.05 -7.27 1.10
N PHE A 48 -15.16 -7.20 0.36
CA PHE A 48 -16.52 -7.10 0.94
C PHE A 48 -16.99 -8.43 1.52
N LEU A 49 -16.55 -9.54 0.92
CA LEU A 49 -16.87 -10.89 1.38
C LEU A 49 -15.94 -11.38 2.50
N ALA A 50 -14.68 -10.94 2.52
CA ALA A 50 -13.73 -11.33 3.56
C ALA A 50 -13.97 -10.58 4.88
N PHE A 51 -14.36 -9.30 4.82
CA PHE A 51 -14.54 -8.46 6.00
C PHE A 51 -16.02 -8.17 6.27
N LEU A 52 -16.74 -9.17 6.78
CA LEU A 52 -18.16 -9.03 7.15
C LEU A 52 -18.39 -7.90 8.17
N GLN A 53 -17.48 -7.73 9.14
CA GLN A 53 -17.61 -6.68 10.15
C GLN A 53 -17.55 -5.27 9.55
N LEU A 54 -16.80 -5.08 8.46
CA LEU A 54 -16.62 -3.76 7.83
C LEU A 54 -17.71 -3.45 6.79
N PHE A 55 -18.17 -4.48 6.06
CA PHE A 55 -19.00 -4.28 4.87
C PHE A 55 -20.36 -4.98 4.93
N GLY A 56 -20.64 -5.77 5.97
CA GLY A 56 -21.91 -6.49 6.12
C GLY A 56 -22.18 -7.52 5.02
N GLY A 57 -21.16 -7.93 4.26
CA GLY A 57 -21.32 -8.78 3.08
C GLY A 57 -21.93 -8.07 1.86
N GLU A 58 -22.14 -6.76 1.93
CA GLU A 58 -22.70 -5.97 0.82
C GLU A 58 -21.61 -5.57 -0.17
N ARG A 59 -21.94 -5.70 -1.46
CA ARG A 59 -21.08 -5.24 -2.54
C ARG A 59 -21.18 -3.74 -2.70
N LEU A 60 -20.11 -3.09 -3.15
CA LEU A 60 -20.18 -1.71 -3.61
C LEU A 60 -21.00 -1.61 -4.91
N ALA A 61 -22.32 -1.51 -4.76
CA ALA A 61 -23.25 -1.38 -5.88
C ALA A 61 -23.08 -0.06 -6.66
N ALA A 62 -22.54 0.99 -6.01
CA ALA A 62 -22.72 2.37 -6.48
C ALA A 62 -21.58 2.95 -7.34
N MET A 63 -20.34 2.44 -7.27
CA MET A 63 -19.19 3.16 -7.85
C MET A 63 -18.99 2.97 -9.36
N HIS A 64 -19.53 1.89 -9.95
CA HIS A 64 -19.47 1.66 -11.40
C HIS A 64 -20.55 2.41 -12.19
N ILE A 65 -21.66 2.77 -11.54
CA ILE A 65 -22.84 3.34 -12.21
C ILE A 65 -22.59 4.81 -12.57
N VAL A 66 -21.86 5.55 -11.72
CA VAL A 66 -21.65 7.00 -11.89
C VAL A 66 -20.59 7.32 -12.94
N THR A 67 -19.49 6.56 -12.99
CA THR A 67 -18.29 6.95 -13.76
C THR A 67 -18.13 6.24 -15.10
N LYS A 68 -18.94 5.21 -15.42
CA LYS A 68 -18.78 4.32 -16.60
C LYS A 68 -17.38 3.72 -16.81
N LYS A 69 -16.46 3.91 -15.86
CA LYS A 69 -15.05 3.51 -15.92
C LYS A 69 -14.76 2.56 -14.76
N GLU A 70 -14.06 1.47 -15.08
CA GLU A 70 -13.58 0.56 -14.04
C GLU A 70 -12.52 1.25 -13.19
N LEU A 71 -12.78 1.34 -11.88
CA LEU A 71 -11.85 1.93 -10.92
C LEU A 71 -10.72 0.95 -10.63
N SER A 72 -9.50 1.49 -10.48
CA SER A 72 -8.37 0.69 -10.04
C SER A 72 -8.54 0.28 -8.59
N LYS A 73 -8.02 -0.90 -8.22
CA LYS A 73 -8.01 -1.37 -6.83
C LYS A 73 -7.32 -0.39 -5.88
N SER A 74 -6.34 0.37 -6.37
CA SER A 74 -5.71 1.43 -5.57
C SER A 74 -6.67 2.57 -5.26
N GLU A 75 -7.52 2.95 -6.21
CA GLU A 75 -8.52 4.01 -6.02
C GLU A 75 -9.62 3.55 -5.07
N ILE A 76 -10.08 2.30 -5.21
CA ILE A 76 -11.06 1.69 -4.29
C ILE A 76 -10.51 1.64 -2.87
N ASN A 77 -9.31 1.10 -2.66
CA ASN A 77 -8.70 1.00 -1.34
C ASN A 77 -8.46 2.39 -0.72
N LYS A 78 -7.97 3.36 -1.51
CA LYS A 78 -7.82 4.75 -1.05
C LYS A 78 -9.16 5.36 -0.66
N SER A 79 -10.21 5.14 -1.45
CA SER A 79 -11.55 5.64 -1.15
C SER A 79 -12.04 5.07 0.17
N ILE A 80 -11.92 3.76 0.40
CA ILE A 80 -12.36 3.08 1.63
C ILE A 80 -11.58 3.59 2.84
N LEU A 81 -10.25 3.67 2.78
CA LEU A 81 -9.41 4.12 3.90
C LEU A 81 -9.58 5.62 4.23
N ARG A 82 -10.05 6.42 3.28
CA ARG A 82 -10.31 7.86 3.44
C ARG A 82 -11.77 8.18 3.71
N ARG A 83 -12.62 7.19 3.96
CA ARG A 83 -14.01 7.44 4.35
C ARG A 83 -14.06 8.18 5.68
N ARG A 84 -15.18 8.89 5.86
CA ARG A 84 -15.55 9.49 7.15
C ARG A 84 -15.67 8.40 8.22
N ASP A 85 -16.25 7.26 7.85
CA ASP A 85 -16.21 6.07 8.68
C ASP A 85 -14.77 5.53 8.76
N ARG A 86 -14.24 5.44 9.97
CA ARG A 86 -12.84 5.08 10.25
C ARG A 86 -12.65 3.59 10.53
N GLN A 87 -13.70 2.77 10.58
CA GLN A 87 -13.58 1.34 10.89
C GLN A 87 -12.55 0.63 10.01
N ALA A 88 -12.51 0.93 8.71
CA ALA A 88 -11.54 0.35 7.79
C ALA A 88 -10.10 0.86 8.01
N ALA A 89 -9.94 2.09 8.50
CA ALA A 89 -8.64 2.68 8.84
C ALA A 89 -8.13 2.17 10.21
N GLU A 90 -9.03 1.84 11.13
CA GLU A 90 -8.72 1.25 12.43
C GLU A 90 -8.36 -0.24 12.32
N SER A 91 -9.00 -0.95 11.40
CA SER A 91 -8.72 -2.37 11.17
C SER A 91 -7.35 -2.56 10.50
N THR A 92 -6.37 -3.00 11.28
CA THR A 92 -5.03 -3.34 10.77
C THR A 92 -5.09 -4.46 9.72
N GLU A 93 -5.99 -5.43 9.90
CA GLU A 93 -6.16 -6.54 8.96
C GLU A 93 -6.56 -6.07 7.55
N PHE A 94 -7.49 -5.12 7.47
CA PHE A 94 -7.91 -4.56 6.19
C PHE A 94 -6.78 -3.77 5.51
N ILE A 95 -6.00 -3.00 6.27
CA ILE A 95 -4.86 -2.25 5.74
C ILE A 95 -3.83 -3.21 5.14
N LEU A 96 -3.48 -4.27 5.86
CA LEU A 96 -2.54 -5.28 5.41
C LEU A 96 -3.06 -6.02 4.18
N PHE A 97 -4.34 -6.41 4.19
CA PHE A 97 -5.01 -6.99 3.03
C PHE A 97 -4.95 -6.06 1.81
N ALA A 98 -5.33 -4.80 1.98
CA ALA A 98 -5.34 -3.80 0.92
C ALA A 98 -3.93 -3.59 0.34
N ALA A 99 -2.91 -3.50 1.20
CA ALA A 99 -1.52 -3.38 0.78
C ALA A 99 -1.07 -4.63 -0.01
N LYS A 100 -1.41 -5.83 0.47
CA LYS A 100 -1.02 -7.08 -0.17
C LYS A 100 -1.68 -7.27 -1.52
N VAL A 101 -2.97 -6.94 -1.63
CA VAL A 101 -3.67 -6.96 -2.92
C VAL A 101 -2.98 -6.03 -3.92
N LEU A 102 -2.62 -4.81 -3.52
CA LEU A 102 -1.91 -3.87 -4.41
C LEU A 102 -0.54 -4.37 -4.84
N GLU A 103 0.22 -4.96 -3.93
CA GLU A 103 1.52 -5.56 -4.23
C GLU A 103 1.39 -6.69 -5.25
N ILE A 104 0.47 -7.62 -5.03
CA ILE A 104 0.25 -8.76 -5.92
C ILE A 104 -0.26 -8.28 -7.29
N ASN A 105 -1.17 -7.30 -7.35
CA ASN A 105 -1.62 -6.72 -8.63
C ASN A 105 -0.44 -6.13 -9.42
N ARG A 106 0.49 -5.47 -8.74
CA ARG A 106 1.67 -4.88 -9.38
C ARG A 106 2.62 -5.96 -9.91
N ILE A 107 2.91 -6.98 -9.11
CA ILE A 107 3.72 -8.14 -9.53
C ILE A 107 3.09 -8.83 -10.74
N THR A 108 1.77 -9.05 -10.71
CA THR A 108 1.04 -9.71 -11.80
C THR A 108 1.07 -8.88 -13.09
N SER A 109 0.92 -7.55 -12.96
CA SER A 109 1.06 -6.62 -14.08
C SER A 109 2.47 -6.67 -14.68
N ASN A 110 3.51 -6.57 -13.84
CA ASN A 110 4.89 -6.67 -14.26
C ASN A 110 5.19 -8.02 -14.93
N HIS A 111 4.69 -9.11 -14.35
CA HIS A 111 4.81 -10.46 -14.91
C HIS A 111 4.21 -10.52 -16.32
N SER A 112 3.00 -10.01 -16.51
CA SER A 112 2.37 -9.94 -17.85
C SER A 112 3.18 -9.11 -18.86
N ILE A 113 3.84 -8.04 -18.41
CA ILE A 113 4.72 -7.22 -19.24
C ILE A 113 5.99 -8.00 -19.59
N CYS A 114 6.57 -8.71 -18.63
CA CYS A 114 7.77 -9.53 -18.86
C CYS A 114 7.49 -10.66 -19.84
N LEU A 115 6.37 -11.37 -19.68
CA LEU A 115 5.94 -12.41 -20.62
C LEU A 115 5.75 -11.86 -22.03
N ARG A 116 5.08 -10.71 -22.18
CA ARG A 116 4.89 -10.08 -23.49
C ARG A 116 6.20 -9.65 -24.14
N LYS A 117 7.17 -9.17 -23.36
CA LYS A 117 8.51 -8.80 -23.88
C LYS A 117 9.35 -10.03 -24.25
N ARG A 118 9.21 -11.15 -23.55
CA ARG A 118 9.92 -12.42 -23.84
C ARG A 118 9.34 -13.20 -25.02
N TYR A 119 8.07 -12.99 -25.38
CA TYR A 119 7.41 -13.71 -26.47
C TYR A 119 8.04 -13.47 -27.87
N GLY A 120 8.98 -12.52 -27.99
CA GLY A 120 9.78 -12.29 -29.20
C GLY A 120 11.16 -12.95 -29.22
N GLU A 121 11.60 -13.61 -28.14
CA GLU A 121 12.88 -14.33 -28.07
C GLU A 121 12.72 -15.81 -28.40
N ARG A 122 13.79 -16.41 -28.96
CA ARG A 122 13.84 -17.78 -29.53
C ARG A 122 13.24 -18.82 -28.57
N VAL A 123 12.47 -19.76 -29.13
CA VAL A 123 11.96 -20.94 -28.41
C VAL A 123 13.13 -21.72 -27.82
N VAL A 124 13.15 -21.85 -26.49
CA VAL A 124 14.18 -22.61 -25.78
C VAL A 124 14.04 -24.09 -26.16
N THR A 125 15.01 -24.60 -26.92
CA THR A 125 15.07 -26.01 -27.33
C THR A 125 15.89 -26.80 -26.31
N ALA A 126 15.60 -28.09 -26.10
CA ALA A 126 16.33 -28.94 -25.15
C ALA A 126 17.86 -28.92 -25.38
N GLN A 127 18.30 -28.84 -26.64
CA GLN A 127 19.72 -28.73 -27.01
C GLN A 127 20.37 -27.43 -26.52
N LEU A 128 19.61 -26.33 -26.47
CA LEU A 128 20.07 -25.04 -25.99
C LEU A 128 20.17 -25.04 -24.45
N ALA A 129 19.25 -25.72 -23.77
CA ALA A 129 19.28 -25.90 -22.32
C ALA A 129 20.43 -26.79 -21.83
N SER A 130 20.91 -27.71 -22.66
CA SER A 130 22.12 -28.51 -22.36
C SER A 130 23.43 -27.76 -22.56
N ASN A 131 23.41 -26.59 -23.21
CA ASN A 131 24.61 -25.78 -23.39
C ASN A 131 24.90 -24.97 -22.13
N LYS A 132 26.03 -25.25 -21.48
CA LYS A 132 26.46 -24.57 -20.25
C LYS A 132 26.62 -23.06 -20.42
N GLU A 133 27.15 -22.61 -21.55
CA GLU A 133 27.37 -21.17 -21.82
C GLU A 133 26.04 -20.41 -21.93
N TYR A 134 25.04 -21.04 -22.55
CA TYR A 134 23.70 -20.46 -22.66
C TYR A 134 23.02 -20.40 -21.28
N VAL A 135 23.13 -21.47 -20.49
CA VAL A 135 22.59 -21.51 -19.13
C VAL A 135 23.25 -20.46 -18.24
N ASP A 136 24.57 -20.31 -18.29
CA ASP A 136 25.30 -19.30 -17.53
C ASP A 136 24.89 -17.87 -17.95
N GLY A 137 24.70 -17.62 -19.25
CA GLY A 137 24.17 -16.35 -19.76
C GLY A 137 22.75 -16.05 -19.29
N VAL A 138 21.87 -17.06 -19.25
CA VAL A 138 20.50 -16.94 -18.72
C VAL A 138 20.50 -16.73 -17.20
N LEU A 139 21.43 -17.34 -16.47
CA LEU A 139 21.55 -17.18 -15.02
C LEU A 139 22.10 -15.80 -14.63
N GLN A 140 22.95 -15.21 -15.46
CA GLN A 140 23.43 -13.82 -15.31
C GLN A 140 22.39 -12.77 -15.72
N ASP A 141 21.27 -13.22 -16.31
CA ASP A 141 20.27 -12.35 -16.90
C ASP A 141 19.34 -11.76 -15.82
N ASP A 142 19.50 -10.48 -15.49
CA ASP A 142 18.71 -9.77 -14.46
C ASP A 142 17.22 -9.58 -14.82
N ASN A 143 16.78 -10.16 -15.93
CA ASN A 143 15.41 -10.09 -16.42
C ASN A 143 14.39 -10.66 -15.41
N ALA A 144 14.79 -11.59 -14.55
CA ALA A 144 13.95 -12.11 -13.48
C ALA A 144 13.54 -11.03 -12.46
N PHE A 145 14.43 -10.08 -12.16
CA PHE A 145 14.17 -9.00 -11.21
C PHE A 145 13.18 -7.96 -11.73
N ARG A 146 12.90 -7.95 -13.04
CA ARG A 146 11.90 -7.05 -13.63
C ARG A 146 10.47 -7.36 -13.17
N VAL A 147 10.21 -8.60 -12.72
CA VAL A 147 8.89 -8.99 -12.18
C VAL A 147 8.59 -8.27 -10.86
N ILE A 148 9.60 -8.09 -10.01
CA ILE A 148 9.48 -7.41 -8.71
C ILE A 148 9.70 -5.89 -8.82
N HIS A 149 9.83 -5.35 -10.03
CA HIS A 149 10.05 -3.91 -10.23
C HIS A 149 8.95 -3.06 -9.58
N GLY A 150 9.36 -2.14 -8.71
CA GLY A 150 8.45 -1.22 -8.02
C GLY A 150 7.67 -1.84 -6.86
N VAL A 151 7.99 -3.07 -6.45
CA VAL A 151 7.68 -3.56 -5.10
C VAL A 151 8.64 -2.88 -4.14
N ARG A 152 8.12 -2.10 -3.17
CA ARG A 152 8.96 -1.42 -2.18
C ARG A 152 9.76 -2.44 -1.37
N ASN A 153 10.95 -2.06 -0.95
CA ASN A 153 11.90 -2.90 -0.20
C ASN A 153 12.38 -4.17 -0.92
N SER A 154 12.08 -4.36 -2.21
CA SER A 154 12.70 -5.42 -3.01
C SER A 154 14.18 -5.11 -3.31
N SER A 155 14.96 -6.14 -3.63
CA SER A 155 16.35 -5.98 -4.09
C SER A 155 16.44 -5.04 -5.29
N HIS A 156 15.52 -5.18 -6.24
CA HIS A 156 15.43 -4.32 -7.42
C HIS A 156 15.14 -2.86 -7.06
N HIS A 157 14.26 -2.62 -6.09
CA HIS A 157 13.94 -1.27 -5.63
C HIS A 157 15.17 -0.55 -5.07
N TRP A 158 15.91 -1.17 -4.15
CA TRP A 158 17.12 -0.56 -3.57
C TRP A 158 18.23 -0.35 -4.60
N HIS A 159 18.39 -1.29 -5.53
CA HIS A 159 19.33 -1.12 -6.64
C HIS A 159 18.99 0.10 -7.50
N GLN A 160 17.72 0.26 -7.87
CA GLN A 160 17.24 1.38 -8.68
C GLN A 160 17.36 2.73 -7.97
N GLU A 161 16.98 2.82 -6.68
CA GLU A 161 17.15 4.05 -5.91
C GLU A 161 18.63 4.41 -5.72
N GLY A 162 19.51 3.42 -5.51
CA GLY A 162 20.95 3.64 -5.46
C GLY A 162 21.51 4.17 -6.78
N LEU A 163 21.06 3.64 -7.92
CA LEU A 163 21.41 4.17 -9.24
C LEU A 163 20.88 5.59 -9.45
N ARG A 164 19.66 5.88 -8.99
CA ARG A 164 19.03 7.20 -9.09
C ARG A 164 19.82 8.26 -8.33
N VAL A 165 20.21 7.99 -7.08
CA VAL A 165 21.03 8.90 -6.29
C VAL A 165 22.40 9.14 -6.96
N ARG A 166 23.06 8.08 -7.44
CA ARG A 166 24.34 8.22 -8.17
C ARG A 166 24.18 9.04 -9.45
N ALA A 167 23.06 8.88 -10.17
CA ALA A 167 22.76 9.67 -11.35
C ALA A 167 22.52 11.15 -11.01
N MET A 168 21.76 11.45 -9.97
CA MET A 168 21.56 12.82 -9.48
C MET A 168 22.88 13.48 -9.11
N VAL A 169 23.77 12.75 -8.40
CA VAL A 169 25.09 13.26 -8.03
C VAL A 169 25.92 13.64 -9.26
N ARG A 170 25.87 12.82 -10.31
CA ARG A 170 26.58 13.07 -11.58
C ARG A 170 25.96 14.20 -12.40
N GLN A 171 24.64 14.35 -12.38
CA GLN A 171 23.92 15.33 -13.22
C GLN A 171 23.92 16.74 -12.62
N PHE A 172 23.71 16.89 -11.32
CA PHE A 172 23.55 18.22 -10.69
C PHE A 172 24.88 18.86 -10.25
N GLY A 173 26.00 18.11 -10.24
CA GLY A 173 27.29 18.66 -9.79
C GLY A 173 27.31 19.00 -8.30
N LEU A 174 28.40 19.60 -7.80
CA LEU A 174 28.47 20.08 -6.41
C LEU A 174 27.84 21.49 -6.31
N PRO A 175 27.21 21.85 -5.18
CA PRO A 175 27.09 21.12 -3.91
C PRO A 175 25.74 20.38 -3.74
N HIS A 176 25.78 19.22 -3.05
CA HIS A 176 24.61 18.43 -2.68
C HIS A 176 24.28 18.58 -1.18
N ILE A 177 22.99 18.80 -0.87
CA ILE A 177 22.47 18.76 0.51
C ILE A 177 21.66 17.47 0.67
N PHE A 178 22.09 16.61 1.59
CA PHE A 178 21.33 15.42 1.95
C PHE A 178 20.50 15.75 3.19
N LEU A 179 19.20 15.95 2.98
CA LEU A 179 18.23 16.19 4.04
C LEU A 179 17.50 14.89 4.38
N THR A 180 17.63 14.47 5.64
CA THR A 180 16.78 13.41 6.20
C THR A 180 15.70 14.05 7.06
N ILE A 181 14.44 13.87 6.65
CA ILE A 181 13.27 14.33 7.40
C ILE A 181 12.65 13.11 8.05
N SER A 182 12.68 13.04 9.39
CA SER A 182 12.00 11.99 10.13
C SER A 182 10.64 12.48 10.57
N ALA A 183 9.59 11.70 10.28
CA ALA A 183 8.28 11.90 10.87
C ALA A 183 8.33 11.53 12.36
N ALA A 184 8.42 12.53 13.23
CA ALA A 184 8.29 12.36 14.67
C ALA A 184 6.82 12.60 15.04
N GLU A 185 5.95 11.62 14.77
CA GLU A 185 4.49 11.77 14.85
C GLU A 185 4.00 12.19 16.24
N ILE A 186 4.64 11.68 17.31
CA ILE A 186 4.34 12.02 18.71
C ILE A 186 4.62 13.50 19.01
N LYS A 187 5.61 14.10 18.34
CA LYS A 187 6.00 15.50 18.55
C LYS A 187 5.19 16.48 17.70
N TRP A 188 4.38 15.97 16.77
CA TRP A 188 3.62 16.82 15.86
C TRP A 188 2.24 17.15 16.48
N MET A 189 2.16 18.27 17.20
CA MET A 189 0.95 18.63 17.96
C MET A 189 -0.27 18.86 17.06
N GLU A 190 -0.10 19.49 15.90
CA GLU A 190 -1.17 19.65 14.90
C GLU A 190 -1.76 18.29 14.49
N LEU A 191 -0.92 17.26 14.32
CA LEU A 191 -1.36 15.92 14.00
C LEU A 191 -2.20 15.31 15.14
N ILE A 192 -1.77 15.49 16.40
CA ILE A 192 -2.53 15.00 17.57
C ILE A 192 -3.90 15.68 17.68
N VAL A 193 -3.98 16.99 17.41
CA VAL A 193 -5.25 17.73 17.36
C VAL A 193 -6.17 17.16 16.28
N ILE A 194 -5.63 16.90 15.07
CA ILE A 194 -6.41 16.29 13.98
C ILE A 194 -6.88 14.88 14.36
N LEU A 195 -6.03 14.05 14.95
CA LEU A 195 -6.37 12.70 15.38
C LEU A 195 -7.50 12.69 16.41
N LYS A 196 -7.42 13.56 17.43
CA LYS A 196 -8.46 13.71 18.45
C LYS A 196 -9.80 14.15 17.85
N LYS A 197 -9.76 15.08 16.90
CA LYS A 197 -10.95 15.53 16.17
C LYS A 197 -11.56 14.42 15.31
N VAL A 198 -10.74 13.63 14.63
CA VAL A 198 -11.20 12.56 13.72
C VAL A 198 -11.77 11.38 14.50
N LEU A 199 -11.12 10.97 15.59
CA LEU A 199 -11.49 9.79 16.38
C LEU A 199 -12.60 10.06 17.40
N TYR A 200 -12.52 11.18 18.12
CA TYR A 200 -13.42 11.48 19.26
C TYR A 200 -14.34 12.68 18.99
N GLY A 201 -14.12 13.43 17.91
CA GLY A 201 -14.91 14.65 17.63
C GLY A 201 -14.54 15.85 18.51
N GLU A 202 -13.50 15.73 19.34
CA GLU A 202 -13.06 16.78 20.25
C GLU A 202 -12.06 17.72 19.56
N THR A 203 -12.32 19.03 19.60
CA THR A 203 -11.39 20.05 19.13
C THR A 203 -10.54 20.55 20.29
N ILE A 204 -9.27 20.16 20.29
CA ILE A 204 -8.29 20.44 21.34
C ILE A 204 -7.31 21.51 20.84
N SER A 205 -6.75 22.35 21.73
CA SER A 205 -5.68 23.29 21.37
C SER A 205 -4.31 22.60 21.32
N GLU A 206 -3.32 23.21 20.67
CA GLU A 206 -1.96 22.64 20.64
C GLU A 206 -1.31 22.53 22.02
N GLU A 207 -1.67 23.42 22.95
CA GLU A 207 -1.17 23.42 24.33
C GLU A 207 -1.70 22.20 25.08
N GLN A 208 -3.00 21.95 24.99
CA GLN A 208 -3.64 20.76 25.55
C GLN A 208 -3.11 19.47 24.90
N ALA A 209 -2.77 19.50 23.60
CA ALA A 209 -2.17 18.36 22.93
C ALA A 209 -0.76 18.03 23.45
N ARG A 210 0.01 19.02 23.94
CA ARG A 210 1.32 18.79 24.57
C ARG A 210 1.20 18.07 25.91
N GLU A 211 0.18 18.42 26.69
CA GLU A 211 -0.08 17.86 28.03
C GLU A 211 -0.46 16.39 28.02
N ILE A 212 -0.98 15.87 26.89
CA ILE A 212 -1.31 14.45 26.74
C ILE A 212 -0.04 13.59 26.93
N SER A 213 -0.17 12.47 27.64
CA SER A 213 0.90 11.50 27.82
C SER A 213 1.38 10.94 26.47
N ASP A 214 2.69 10.72 26.32
CA ASP A 214 3.25 10.17 25.09
C ASP A 214 2.72 8.77 24.77
N GLN A 215 2.34 8.00 25.80
CA GLN A 215 1.71 6.71 25.61
C GLN A 215 0.31 6.85 24.99
N ASP A 216 -0.48 7.81 25.47
CA ASP A 216 -1.80 8.09 24.91
C ASP A 216 -1.67 8.60 23.47
N LYS A 217 -0.70 9.48 23.18
CA LYS A 217 -0.37 9.91 21.80
C LYS A 217 -0.06 8.72 20.90
N ALA A 218 0.75 7.77 21.38
CA ALA A 218 1.06 6.56 20.62
C ALA A 218 -0.19 5.70 20.36
N THR A 219 -1.09 5.56 21.34
CA THR A 219 -2.35 4.83 21.13
C THR A 219 -3.25 5.50 20.10
N LEU A 220 -3.31 6.84 20.06
CA LEU A 220 -4.07 7.59 19.06
C LEU A 220 -3.55 7.31 17.65
N ILE A 221 -2.23 7.32 17.47
CA ILE A 221 -1.56 7.04 16.20
C ILE A 221 -1.80 5.60 15.76
N GLN A 222 -1.67 4.64 16.68
CA GLN A 222 -1.88 3.22 16.37
C GLN A 222 -3.33 2.92 15.99
N ARG A 223 -4.28 3.64 16.59
CA ARG A 223 -5.70 3.47 16.29
C ARG A 223 -6.07 3.96 14.89
N ASP A 224 -5.41 5.00 14.39
CA ASP A 224 -5.61 5.48 13.02
C ASP A 224 -4.28 5.80 12.33
N PRO A 225 -3.64 4.79 11.72
CA PRO A 225 -2.37 4.98 11.02
C PRO A 225 -2.53 5.71 9.67
N ILE A 226 -3.76 5.94 9.19
CA ILE A 226 -3.98 6.55 7.88
C ILE A 226 -3.83 8.07 7.94
N VAL A 227 -4.34 8.72 8.99
CA VAL A 227 -4.26 10.17 9.15
C VAL A 227 -2.82 10.68 9.16
N PRO A 228 -1.89 10.14 9.98
CA PRO A 228 -0.49 10.55 9.96
C PRO A 228 0.12 10.44 8.57
N VAL A 229 -0.08 9.31 7.88
CA VAL A 229 0.46 9.08 6.55
C VAL A 229 -0.07 10.10 5.54
N THR A 230 -1.37 10.41 5.56
CA THR A 230 -1.93 11.44 4.65
C THR A 230 -1.39 12.82 4.96
N SER A 231 -1.32 13.20 6.25
CA SER A 231 -0.81 14.51 6.67
C SER A 231 0.67 14.68 6.28
N ILE A 232 1.49 13.63 6.44
CA ILE A 232 2.91 13.67 6.04
C ILE A 232 3.04 13.90 4.53
N ILE A 233 2.26 13.19 3.71
CA ILE A 233 2.32 13.31 2.24
C ILE A 233 1.95 14.72 1.79
N ASP A 234 0.94 15.33 2.41
CA ASP A 234 0.46 16.66 2.05
C ASP A 234 1.36 17.78 2.63
N PHE A 235 2.08 17.51 3.74
CA PHE A 235 2.89 18.51 4.44
C PHE A 235 4.34 18.62 3.95
N ILE A 236 4.99 17.51 3.58
CA ILE A 236 6.38 17.50 3.08
C ILE A 236 6.61 18.49 1.91
N PRO A 237 5.68 18.65 0.95
CA PRO A 237 5.87 19.60 -0.15
C PRO A 237 5.82 21.08 0.27
N CYS A 238 5.21 21.43 1.41
CA CYS A 238 4.61 22.76 1.56
C CYS A 238 5.24 23.74 2.55
N SER A 239 6.05 23.36 3.55
CA SER A 239 6.39 24.35 4.60
C SER A 239 7.80 24.30 5.17
N LYS A 240 8.26 23.16 5.69
CA LYS A 240 9.51 23.12 6.47
C LYS A 240 10.83 23.07 5.68
N PRO A 241 10.97 22.29 4.58
CA PRO A 241 12.25 22.23 3.88
C PRO A 241 12.61 23.56 3.20
N LEU A 242 11.63 24.39 2.82
CA LEU A 242 11.86 25.69 2.18
C LEU A 242 12.49 26.71 3.13
N ASN A 243 12.09 26.75 4.40
CA ASN A 243 12.68 27.67 5.38
C ASN A 243 14.09 27.20 5.78
N LEU A 244 14.28 25.90 5.96
CA LEU A 244 15.59 25.29 6.23
C LEU A 244 16.58 25.51 5.06
N LEU A 245 16.08 25.53 3.82
CA LEU A 245 16.88 25.86 2.62
C LEU A 245 17.28 27.33 2.58
N LYS A 246 16.40 28.25 3.01
CA LYS A 246 16.71 29.68 3.09
C LYS A 246 17.82 29.96 4.10
N ASP A 247 17.74 29.32 5.28
CA ASP A 247 18.76 29.47 6.33
C ASP A 247 20.10 28.86 5.91
N LEU A 248 20.09 27.76 5.13
CA LEU A 248 21.32 27.18 4.60
C LEU A 248 21.96 28.00 3.47
N LEU A 249 21.14 28.59 2.60
CA LEU A 249 21.61 29.49 1.54
C LEU A 249 22.21 30.78 2.12
N ALA A 250 21.82 31.18 3.33
CA ALA A 250 22.41 32.30 4.04
C ALA A 250 23.80 31.99 4.62
N THR A 251 24.16 30.72 4.80
CA THR A 251 25.50 30.31 5.23
C THR A 251 26.41 30.03 4.03
N ASP A 252 27.47 30.83 3.88
CA ASP A 252 28.44 30.83 2.77
C ASP A 252 29.38 29.59 2.73
N LYS A 253 28.94 28.47 3.31
CA LYS A 253 29.72 27.24 3.49
C LYS A 253 29.25 26.19 2.49
N PHE A 254 29.74 26.29 1.27
CA PHE A 254 29.47 25.34 0.19
C PHE A 254 30.31 24.05 0.35
N TYR A 255 29.98 23.22 1.33
CA TYR A 255 30.42 21.82 1.39
C TYR A 255 29.24 20.87 1.51
N THR A 256 29.43 19.63 1.09
CA THR A 256 28.45 18.53 1.23
C THR A 256 27.99 18.44 2.68
N THR A 257 26.76 18.88 2.95
CA THR A 257 26.23 18.95 4.32
C THR A 257 25.10 17.94 4.47
N PHE A 258 25.21 17.11 5.51
CA PHE A 258 24.15 16.20 5.93
C PHE A 258 23.35 16.87 7.03
N ILE A 259 22.04 17.05 6.80
CA ILE A 259 21.15 17.66 7.78
C ILE A 259 20.09 16.64 8.15
N ARG A 260 19.97 16.41 9.44
CA ARG A 260 18.89 15.63 10.01
C ARG A 260 17.92 16.59 10.68
N SER A 261 16.71 16.71 10.12
CA SER A 261 15.64 17.48 10.72
C SER A 261 14.54 16.55 11.21
N SER A 262 14.03 16.85 12.38
CA SER A 262 12.84 16.21 12.95
C SER A 262 11.72 17.24 12.94
N PHE A 263 10.46 16.82 12.84
CA PHE A 263 9.33 17.72 13.12
C PHE A 263 9.30 18.05 14.62
N ASN A 264 10.15 18.99 15.05
CA ASN A 264 9.98 19.68 16.33
C ASN A 264 9.18 20.96 16.06
N THR A 265 8.28 21.31 16.98
CA THR A 265 7.57 22.59 17.03
C THR A 265 8.29 23.63 17.90
N GLU A 266 9.49 23.31 18.39
CA GLU A 266 10.30 24.26 19.18
C GLU A 266 11.13 25.15 18.25
N ASP A 267 10.46 26.07 17.57
CA ASP A 267 11.09 27.31 17.10
C ASP A 267 10.95 28.35 18.21
N HIS A 268 11.59 28.10 19.36
CA HIS A 268 11.89 29.18 20.28
C HIS A 268 13.17 29.84 19.80
N HIS A 269 13.00 30.93 19.04
CA HIS A 269 14.02 31.96 18.93
C HIS A 269 14.33 32.50 20.33
N THR A 270 15.25 31.87 21.06
CA THR A 270 15.93 32.54 22.17
C THR A 270 17.12 33.26 21.58
N SER A 271 16.87 34.51 21.18
CA SER A 271 17.91 35.52 21.06
C SER A 271 18.41 35.87 22.46
N THR A 272 19.65 35.48 22.75
CA THR A 272 20.52 36.14 23.72
C THR A 272 21.91 36.18 23.14
#